data_AF-A0A8X6UTR3-F1
#
_entry.id   AF-A0A8X6UTR3-F1
#
_cell.length_a   1.000
_cell.length_b   1.000
_cell.length_c   1.000
_cell.angle_alpha   90.00
_cell.angle_beta   90.00
_cell.angle_gamma   90.00
#
_symmetry.space_group_name_H-M   'P 1'
#
loop_
_entity.id
_entity.type
_entity.pdbx_description
1 polymer ?
#
loop_
_entity_poly.entity_id
_entity_poly.type
_entity_poly.pdbx_seq_one_letter_code
_entity_poly.pdbx_strand_id
1 'polypeptide(L)'
;MNVTPLKAQRNALRTSFTCSAKQVDDEFDKENPDSKQLFILKAQLNDKFQLLEKCQNEMNDLILKDEKDEELFETDFLSAEKYQDRLLNSVLKLINWQRKRRQKL
;
A
#
# COMPACT_ATOMS: atom_id res chain seq x y z
N MET A 1 6.53 15.41 20.99
CA MET A 1 7.37 15.85 19.82
C MET A 1 6.46 16.32 18.68
N ASN A 2 6.92 17.14 17.71
CA ASN A 2 6.04 17.62 16.63
C ASN A 2 5.87 16.57 15.50
N VAL A 3 4.76 15.83 15.53
CA VAL A 3 4.42 14.79 14.52
C VAL A 3 3.86 15.35 13.20
N THR A 4 3.63 16.67 13.10
CA THR A 4 3.01 17.32 11.92
C THR A 4 3.75 17.04 10.60
N PRO A 5 5.09 17.08 10.53
CA PRO A 5 5.82 16.75 9.30
C PRO A 5 5.60 15.31 8.84
N LEU A 6 5.60 14.36 9.77
CA LEU A 6 5.36 12.94 9.48
C LEU A 6 3.91 12.68 9.06
N LYS A 7 2.94 13.38 9.66
CA LYS A 7 1.53 13.33 9.21
C LYS A 7 1.39 13.80 7.75
N ALA A 8 2.08 14.88 7.36
CA ALA A 8 2.10 15.36 5.98
C ALA A 8 2.78 14.35 5.03
N GLN A 9 3.93 13.80 5.42
CA GLN A 9 4.64 12.78 4.67
C GLN A 9 3.80 11.51 4.47
N ARG A 10 3.18 10.99 5.53
CA ARG A 10 2.26 9.86 5.47
C ARG A 10 1.11 10.12 4.50
N ASN A 11 0.49 11.29 4.56
CA ASN A 11 -0.60 11.63 3.64
C ASN A 11 -0.14 11.65 2.18
N ALA A 12 1.04 12.19 1.89
CA ALA A 12 1.62 12.18 0.55
C ALA A 12 1.93 10.75 0.06
N LEU A 13 2.54 9.93 0.93
CA LEU A 13 2.82 8.52 0.64
C LEU A 13 1.54 7.72 0.39
N ARG A 14 0.50 7.95 1.20
CA ARG A 14 -0.82 7.32 1.07
C ARG A 14 -1.50 7.66 -0.26
N THR A 15 -1.47 8.93 -0.67
CA THR A 15 -1.97 9.35 -1.98
C THR A 15 -1.19 8.67 -3.10
N SER A 16 0.14 8.70 -3.03
CA SER A 16 1.01 8.07 -4.03
C SER A 16 0.81 6.55 -4.13
N PHE A 17 0.64 5.86 -2.99
CA PHE A 17 0.33 4.43 -2.94
C PHE A 17 -1.03 4.13 -3.58
N THR A 18 -2.06 4.91 -3.22
CA THR A 18 -3.42 4.72 -3.76
C THR A 18 -3.47 4.95 -5.27
N CYS A 19 -2.74 5.96 -5.78
CA CYS A 19 -2.60 6.17 -7.22
C CYS A 19 -1.96 4.98 -7.92
N SER A 20 -0.88 4.40 -7.38
CA SER A 20 -0.24 3.22 -7.99
C SER A 20 -1.06 1.95 -7.87
N ALA A 21 -1.81 1.77 -6.78
CA ALA A 21 -2.76 0.67 -6.66
C ALA A 21 -3.83 0.76 -7.76
N LYS A 22 -4.35 1.96 -8.02
CA LYS A 22 -5.30 2.19 -9.11
C LYS A 22 -4.68 1.90 -10.48
N GLN A 23 -3.42 2.28 -10.72
CA GLN A 23 -2.74 1.94 -11.97
C GLN A 23 -2.61 0.42 -12.20
N VAL A 24 -2.44 -0.35 -11.12
CA VAL A 24 -2.44 -1.83 -11.20
C VAL A 24 -3.83 -2.34 -11.57
N ASP A 25 -4.88 -1.85 -10.92
CA ASP A 25 -6.27 -2.22 -11.25
C ASP A 25 -6.61 -1.84 -12.70
N ASP A 26 -6.29 -0.61 -13.14
CA ASP A 26 -6.51 -0.13 -14.50
C ASP A 26 -5.76 -0.99 -15.55
N GLU A 27 -4.57 -1.50 -15.23
CA GLU A 27 -3.82 -2.42 -16.11
C GLU A 27 -4.49 -3.79 -16.21
N PHE A 28 -5.06 -4.30 -15.11
CA PHE A 28 -5.79 -5.56 -15.09
C PHE A 28 -7.13 -5.49 -15.82
N ASP A 29 -7.77 -4.32 -15.85
CA ASP A 29 -9.06 -4.12 -16.51
C ASP A 29 -8.94 -4.02 -18.04
N LYS A 30 -7.71 -3.94 -18.58
CA LYS A 30 -7.47 -4.00 -20.04
C LYS A 30 -7.83 -5.38 -20.59
N GLU A 31 -8.30 -5.40 -21.84
CA GLU A 31 -8.59 -6.64 -22.58
C GLU A 31 -7.35 -7.55 -22.70
N ASN A 32 -6.16 -6.96 -22.82
CA ASN A 32 -4.88 -7.67 -22.81
C ASN A 32 -3.86 -6.96 -21.90
N PRO A 33 -3.81 -7.31 -20.61
CA PRO A 33 -2.89 -6.70 -19.64
C PRO A 33 -1.42 -6.96 -19.99
N ASP A 34 -0.58 -5.91 -19.94
CA ASP A 34 0.85 -6.06 -20.19
C ASP A 34 1.57 -6.61 -18.95
N SER A 35 2.07 -7.84 -19.08
CA SER A 35 2.84 -8.53 -18.05
C SER A 35 4.11 -7.78 -17.59
N LYS A 36 4.80 -7.06 -18.48
CA LYS A 36 6.00 -6.29 -18.10
C LYS A 36 5.59 -5.07 -17.28
N GLN A 37 4.55 -4.37 -17.73
CA GLN A 37 3.98 -3.23 -17.03
C GLN A 37 3.46 -3.63 -15.64
N LEU A 38 2.74 -4.75 -15.53
CA LEU A 38 2.29 -5.29 -14.24
C LEU A 38 3.45 -5.60 -13.29
N PHE A 39 4.58 -6.12 -13.79
CA PHE A 39 5.74 -6.42 -12.94
C PHE A 39 6.40 -5.14 -12.41
N ILE A 40 6.51 -4.10 -13.25
CA ILE A 40 7.01 -2.78 -12.86
C ILE A 40 6.08 -2.13 -11.83
N LEU A 41 4.78 -2.12 -12.10
CA LEU A 41 3.79 -1.55 -11.19
C LEU A 41 3.76 -2.27 -9.84
N LYS A 42 3.93 -3.60 -9.83
CA LYS A 42 4.07 -4.38 -8.59
C LYS A 42 5.29 -3.97 -7.78
N ALA A 43 6.46 -3.81 -8.41
CA ALA A 43 7.67 -3.38 -7.73
C ALA A 43 7.48 -1.98 -7.12
N GLN A 44 6.94 -1.04 -7.89
CA GLN A 44 6.63 0.31 -7.42
C GLN A 44 5.64 0.31 -6.25
N LEU A 45 4.62 -0.54 -6.29
CA LEU A 45 3.64 -0.65 -5.21
C LEU A 45 4.30 -1.18 -3.92
N ASN A 46 5.19 -2.15 -4.03
CA ASN A 46 5.95 -2.69 -2.90
C ASN A 46 6.87 -1.64 -2.28
N ASP A 47 7.63 -0.91 -3.09
CA ASP A 47 8.53 0.15 -2.60
C ASP A 47 7.74 1.24 -1.85
N LYS A 48 6.60 1.66 -2.40
CA LYS A 48 5.72 2.64 -1.75
C LYS A 48 5.11 2.11 -0.46
N PHE A 49 4.75 0.83 -0.40
CA PHE A 49 4.25 0.19 0.80
C PHE A 49 5.30 0.23 1.91
N GLN A 50 6.54 -0.16 1.62
CA GLN A 50 7.65 -0.14 2.58
C GLN A 50 7.92 1.27 3.11
N LEU A 51 7.86 2.29 2.26
CA LEU A 51 8.01 3.69 2.69
C LEU A 51 6.86 4.14 3.60
N LEU A 52 5.63 3.72 3.32
CA LEU A 52 4.46 4.03 4.15
C LEU A 52 4.55 3.34 5.51
N GLU A 53 4.90 2.06 5.53
CA GLU A 53 5.11 1.26 6.75
C GLU A 53 6.21 1.88 7.63
N LYS A 54 7.34 2.26 7.04
CA LYS A 54 8.42 2.95 7.76
C LYS A 54 7.95 4.27 8.36
N CYS A 55 7.23 5.09 7.59
CA CYS A 55 6.70 6.37 8.08
C CYS A 55 5.69 6.18 9.23
N GLN A 56 4.88 5.12 9.18
CA GLN A 56 3.92 4.78 10.24
C GLN A 56 4.63 4.29 11.51
N ASN A 57 5.66 3.46 11.37
CA ASN A 57 6.47 3.01 12.51
C ASN A 57 7.19 4.17 13.19
N GLU A 58 7.79 5.09 12.41
CA GLU A 58 8.41 6.31 12.95
C GLU A 58 7.39 7.20 13.67
N MET A 59 6.16 7.32 13.16
CA MET A 59 5.09 8.02 13.86
C MET A 59 4.71 7.32 15.16
N ASN A 60 4.57 6.00 15.13
CA ASN A 60 4.18 5.22 16.30
C ASN A 60 5.24 5.32 17.41
N ASP A 61 6.52 5.21 17.07
CA ASP A 61 7.62 5.37 18.02
C ASP A 61 7.66 6.76 18.68
N LEU A 62 7.18 7.79 17.98
CA LEU A 62 7.07 9.15 18.51
C LEU A 62 5.82 9.36 19.36
N ILE A 63 4.70 8.73 19.00
CA ILE A 63 3.44 8.79 19.74
C ILE A 63 3.52 7.94 21.02
N LEU A 64 4.12 6.75 20.98
CA LEU A 64 4.34 5.91 22.17
C LEU A 64 5.27 6.58 23.19
N LYS A 65 6.08 7.56 22.77
CA LYS A 65 6.86 8.42 23.68
C LYS A 65 6.05 9.60 24.26
N ASP A 66 4.83 9.82 23.79
CA ASP A 66 3.94 10.93 24.12
C ASP A 66 2.58 10.33 24.53
N GLU A 67 2.46 9.86 25.79
CA GLU A 67 1.35 9.07 26.40
C GLU A 67 -0.09 9.67 26.27
N LYS A 68 -0.35 10.66 25.42
CA LYS A 68 -1.60 11.44 25.39
C LYS A 68 -2.53 11.23 24.19
N ASP A 69 -2.22 10.36 23.22
CA ASP A 69 -2.97 10.31 21.94
C ASP A 69 -3.36 8.88 21.48
N GLU A 70 -3.80 8.04 22.43
CA GLU A 70 -4.20 6.64 22.22
C GLU A 70 -5.39 6.47 21.23
N GLU A 71 -6.36 7.40 21.25
CA GLU A 71 -7.56 7.33 20.40
C GLU A 71 -7.25 7.63 18.91
N LEU A 72 -6.23 8.47 18.66
CA LEU A 72 -5.75 8.77 17.31
C LEU A 72 -4.95 7.59 16.73
N PHE A 73 -4.23 6.87 17.59
CA PHE A 73 -3.49 5.67 17.22
C PHE A 73 -4.41 4.55 16.72
N GLU A 74 -5.49 4.26 17.45
CA GLU A 74 -6.47 3.22 17.08
C GLU A 74 -7.06 3.47 15.67
N THR A 75 -7.41 4.73 15.39
CA THR A 75 -8.04 5.13 14.13
C THR A 75 -7.06 5.05 12.94
N ASP A 76 -5.80 5.46 13.16
CA ASP A 76 -4.76 5.39 12.13
C ASP A 76 -4.28 3.95 11.88
N PHE A 77 -4.22 3.11 12.92
CA PHE A 77 -3.89 1.69 12.83
C PHE A 77 -4.94 0.91 12.02
N LEU A 78 -6.23 1.10 12.31
CA LEU A 78 -7.33 0.49 11.54
C LEU A 78 -7.35 0.92 10.06
N SER A 79 -6.85 2.12 9.75
CA SER A 79 -6.66 2.53 8.34
C SER A 79 -5.47 1.82 7.69
N ALA A 80 -4.40 1.52 8.43
CA ALA A 80 -3.23 0.81 7.93
C ALA A 80 -3.56 -0.64 7.52
N GLU A 81 -4.37 -1.33 8.33
CA GLU A 81 -4.81 -2.72 8.10
C GLU A 81 -5.55 -2.87 6.74
N LYS A 82 -6.35 -1.86 6.35
CA LYS A 82 -7.02 -1.83 5.04
C LYS A 82 -6.07 -1.79 3.85
N TYR A 83 -4.84 -1.28 4.01
CA TYR A 83 -3.84 -1.31 2.95
C TYR A 83 -3.18 -2.67 2.81
N GLN A 84 -3.01 -3.39 3.92
CA GLN A 84 -2.54 -4.77 3.93
C GLN A 84 -3.52 -5.68 3.19
N ASP A 85 -4.82 -5.54 3.46
CA ASP A 85 -5.88 -6.27 2.74
C ASP A 85 -5.88 -5.96 1.24
N ARG A 86 -5.66 -4.70 0.84
CA ARG A 86 -5.55 -4.33 -0.58
C ARG A 86 -4.34 -4.97 -1.24
N LEU A 87 -3.17 -4.93 -0.60
CA LEU A 87 -1.97 -5.57 -1.12
C LEU A 87 -2.18 -7.08 -1.28
N LEU A 88 -2.76 -7.73 -0.25
CA LEU A 88 -3.04 -9.17 -0.26
C LEU A 88 -3.99 -9.54 -1.40
N ASN A 89 -5.06 -8.76 -1.58
CA ASN A 89 -6.01 -8.94 -2.67
C ASN A 89 -5.36 -8.78 -4.05
N SER A 90 -4.53 -7.75 -4.26
CA SER A 90 -3.81 -7.55 -5.51
C SER A 90 -2.82 -8.69 -5.80
N VAL A 91 -2.12 -9.20 -4.78
CA VAL A 91 -1.22 -10.36 -4.92
C VAL A 91 -2.00 -11.63 -5.27
N LEU A 92 -3.14 -11.89 -4.61
CA LEU A 92 -3.99 -13.04 -4.90
C LEU A 92 -4.55 -13.00 -6.32
N LYS A 93 -5.01 -11.83 -6.79
CA LYS A 93 -5.45 -11.63 -8.18
C LYS A 93 -4.32 -11.98 -9.16
N LEU A 94 -3.09 -11.51 -8.91
CA LEU A 94 -1.93 -11.80 -9.75
C LEU A 94 -1.58 -13.31 -9.79
N ILE A 95 -1.57 -13.98 -8.64
CA ILE A 95 -1.30 -15.42 -8.55
C ILE A 95 -2.35 -16.22 -9.34
N ASN A 96 -3.62 -15.87 -9.18
CA ASN A 96 -4.72 -16.53 -9.89
C ASN A 96 -4.64 -16.30 -11.39
N TRP A 97 -4.29 -15.09 -11.82
CA TRP A 97 -4.04 -14.78 -13.24
C TRP A 97 -2.88 -15.61 -13.82
N GLN A 98 -1.76 -15.71 -13.10
CA GLN A 98 -0.61 -16.54 -13.54
C GLN A 98 -0.98 -18.02 -13.68
N ARG A 99 -1.78 -18.56 -12.75
CA ARG A 99 -2.30 -19.93 -12.85
C ARG A 99 -3.18 -20.13 -14.07
N LYS A 100 -4.15 -19.24 -14.30
CA LYS A 100 -5.04 -19.32 -15.48
C LYS A 100 -4.29 -19.25 -16.79
N ARG A 101 -3.25 -18.41 -16.87
CA ARG A 101 -2.40 -18.30 -18.07
C ARG A 101 -1.58 -19.56 -18.34
N ARG A 102 -1.07 -20.22 -17.30
CA ARG A 102 -0.33 -21.50 -17.44
C ARG A 102 -1.20 -22.67 -17.87
N GLN A 103 -2.51 -22.64 -17.59
CA GLN A 103 -3.45 -23.70 -17.99
C GLN A 103 -4.02 -23.53 -19.41
N LYS A 104 -3.79 -22.38 -20.05
CA LYS A 104 -4.23 -22.07 -21.43
C LYS A 104 -3.10 -22.23 -22.47
N LEU A 105 -1.91 -22.60 -22.04
CA LEU A 105 -0.75 -22.99 -22.87
C LEU A 105 -0.62 -24.51 -22.83
#